data_AF-A0A7S1GGP2-F1
#
_entry.id   AF-A0A7S1GGP2-F1
#
_cell.length_a   1.000
_cell.length_b   1.000
_cell.length_c   1.000
_cell.angle_alpha   90.00
_cell.angle_beta   90.00
_cell.angle_gamma   90.00
#
_symmetry.space_group_name_H-M   'P 1'
#
loop_
_entity.id
_entity.type
_entity.pdbx_description
1 polymer ?
#
loop_
_entity_poly.entity_id
_entity_poly.type
_entity_poly.pdbx_seq_one_letter_code
_entity_poly.pdbx_strand_id
1 'polypeptide(L)'
;KEALLPSDDSNGGKSITADATNSTNSSSEQDSASSPSTETTGTQIQQQPTPPPPLKLHSQANHPGLSAYYNWHATITSLYRIYAIPNRDIFTNTFNPAILPMHPSSERGNIAVNITVANQTRYESIQVYWIDYKGNEIYKGNISRGGSWVQTTFIGHPWTFRVGGSDGGEESVLLKYVPFRIAPTVLGAETATSRESSGVVGPVGTQSFTLRDVPEGYVTRNEGYGPACWVDDEILPEPPLIDTYNNGERNLSLFTIHEMQMALEWSCFQMQREDAASPGTGVAASKRLLKYLQNICLQPDNTKYRRLRVGNRIFFESVYSTGARGILLALGFEEFMGFLECGPSEGALNYERLRQISDAMMMVDKTLKLMVENEAVVQPEGSDGYGRAGFGYAGQLNI
;
A
#
# COMPACT_ATOMS: atom_id res chain seq x y z
N LYS A 1 43.10 -23.39 -19.44
CA LYS A 1 41.65 -23.71 -19.59
C LYS A 1 40.89 -22.47 -19.17
N GLU A 2 40.77 -21.57 -20.15
CA GLU A 2 40.09 -20.28 -20.06
C GLU A 2 38.58 -20.50 -20.01
N ALA A 3 37.88 -19.69 -19.23
CA ALA A 3 36.43 -19.60 -19.26
C ALA A 3 36.04 -18.16 -19.63
N LEU A 4 35.36 -18.09 -20.77
CA LEU A 4 34.89 -16.93 -21.51
C LEU A 4 33.87 -16.07 -20.76
N LEU A 5 34.03 -14.75 -20.88
CA LEU A 5 32.97 -13.75 -20.74
C LEU A 5 32.25 -13.59 -22.09
N PRO A 6 30.94 -13.30 -22.14
CA PRO A 6 30.31 -12.80 -23.35
C PRO A 6 30.33 -11.26 -23.38
N SER A 7 30.81 -10.76 -24.51
CA SER A 7 30.89 -9.36 -24.94
C SER A 7 29.56 -8.84 -25.50
N ASP A 8 29.36 -7.53 -25.31
CA ASP A 8 28.45 -6.67 -26.05
C ASP A 8 28.75 -6.66 -27.56
N ASP A 9 27.71 -6.65 -28.39
CA ASP A 9 27.50 -5.66 -29.47
C ASP A 9 26.33 -6.08 -30.37
N SER A 10 25.36 -5.18 -30.54
CA SER A 10 24.83 -4.86 -31.89
C SER A 10 24.04 -3.57 -31.88
N ASN A 11 24.73 -2.59 -32.42
CA ASN A 11 24.36 -1.29 -32.91
C ASN A 11 23.19 -1.34 -33.92
N GLY A 12 22.24 -0.40 -33.82
CA GLY A 12 21.15 -0.22 -34.77
C GLY A 12 20.68 1.23 -34.75
N GLY A 13 21.36 2.09 -35.51
CA GLY A 13 21.13 3.52 -35.53
C GLY A 13 19.82 3.96 -36.19
N LYS A 14 19.29 5.10 -35.74
CA LYS A 14 18.48 6.00 -36.56
C LYS A 14 18.73 7.45 -36.18
N SER A 15 18.79 8.26 -37.23
CA SER A 15 19.34 9.60 -37.33
C SER A 15 18.27 10.68 -37.18
N ILE A 16 18.59 11.68 -36.35
CA ILE A 16 18.47 13.15 -36.51
C ILE A 16 17.13 13.76 -36.97
N THR A 17 16.57 14.64 -36.13
CA THR A 17 16.31 16.07 -36.45
C THR A 17 16.03 16.82 -35.14
N ALA A 18 16.89 17.77 -34.80
CA ALA A 18 16.67 18.72 -33.71
C ALA A 18 16.93 20.13 -34.26
N ASP A 19 15.90 20.96 -34.16
CA ASP A 19 15.92 22.37 -34.49
C ASP A 19 16.75 23.17 -33.48
N ALA A 20 17.58 24.05 -34.03
CA ALA A 20 18.39 25.00 -33.28
C ALA A 20 17.69 26.37 -33.25
N THR A 21 17.56 26.94 -32.06
CA THR A 21 17.40 28.39 -31.88
C THR A 21 18.51 28.93 -30.99
N ASN A 22 19.33 29.78 -31.60
CA ASN A 22 20.37 30.61 -31.05
C ASN A 22 19.93 31.43 -29.83
N SER A 23 20.83 31.63 -28.88
CA SER A 23 20.98 32.93 -28.22
C SER A 23 22.42 33.11 -27.73
N THR A 24 23.07 34.06 -28.40
CA THR A 24 24.35 34.69 -28.15
C THR A 24 24.33 35.47 -26.83
N ASN A 25 25.43 35.44 -26.07
CA ASN A 25 26.01 36.65 -25.49
C ASN A 25 27.45 36.42 -24.99
N SER A 26 28.36 37.15 -25.64
CA SER A 26 29.64 37.70 -25.13
C SER A 26 29.38 38.57 -23.88
N SER A 27 30.27 38.89 -22.94
CA SER A 27 31.72 39.15 -22.83
C SER A 27 32.00 39.14 -21.29
N SER A 28 33.20 39.12 -20.69
CA SER A 28 34.45 39.84 -20.96
C SER A 28 35.52 39.33 -19.98
N GLU A 29 36.77 39.47 -20.42
CA GLU A 29 38.04 39.24 -19.73
C GLU A 29 38.20 40.01 -18.41
N GLN A 30 39.00 39.47 -17.48
CA GLN A 30 40.09 40.23 -16.85
C GLN A 30 41.11 39.33 -16.15
N ASP A 31 42.37 39.53 -16.55
CA ASP A 31 43.62 39.06 -15.98
C ASP A 31 43.77 39.40 -14.49
N SER A 32 44.55 38.60 -13.75
CA SER A 32 45.82 39.04 -13.14
C SER A 32 46.43 38.04 -12.15
N ALA A 33 47.77 38.01 -12.19
CA ALA A 33 48.71 37.75 -11.10
C ALA A 33 48.97 36.29 -10.67
N SER A 34 49.98 35.72 -11.33
CA SER A 34 50.89 34.70 -10.81
C SER A 34 51.69 35.21 -9.60
N SER A 35 51.85 34.36 -8.59
CA SER A 35 52.85 34.51 -7.53
C SER A 35 53.49 33.16 -7.22
N PRO A 36 54.81 33.10 -6.98
CA PRO A 36 55.54 31.87 -6.74
C PRO A 36 55.55 31.54 -5.24
N SER A 37 55.18 30.31 -4.88
CA SER A 37 55.32 29.82 -3.51
C SER A 37 56.00 28.45 -3.48
N THR A 38 57.31 28.52 -3.25
CA THR A 38 58.10 27.73 -2.29
C THR A 38 57.75 26.25 -2.13
N GLU A 39 58.52 25.39 -2.82
CA GLU A 39 58.66 23.97 -2.49
C GLU A 39 59.16 23.83 -1.05
N THR A 40 58.25 23.40 -0.17
CA THR A 40 58.59 22.92 1.16
C THR A 40 58.41 21.41 1.13
N THR A 41 59.51 20.67 1.04
CA THR A 41 59.57 19.21 1.13
C THR A 41 59.26 18.77 2.56
N GLY A 42 57.99 18.92 2.94
CA GLY A 42 57.44 18.35 4.16
C GLY A 42 57.01 16.93 3.87
N THR A 43 57.65 15.96 4.52
CA THR A 43 57.20 14.57 4.58
C THR A 43 55.81 14.56 5.23
N GLN A 44 54.76 14.73 4.43
CA GLN A 44 53.38 14.55 4.87
C GLN A 44 53.23 13.08 5.21
N ILE A 45 53.32 12.77 6.51
CA ILE A 45 52.79 11.53 7.06
C ILE A 45 51.30 11.58 6.75
N GLN A 46 50.92 10.93 5.65
CA GLN A 46 49.54 10.78 5.19
C GLN A 46 48.83 10.02 6.31
N GLN A 47 48.26 10.75 7.27
CA GLN A 47 47.43 10.17 8.32
C GLN A 47 46.31 9.44 7.61
N GLN A 48 46.41 8.12 7.60
CA GLN A 48 45.40 7.25 7.03
C GLN A 48 44.10 7.63 7.73
N PRO A 49 43.10 8.15 6.99
CA PRO A 49 41.89 8.66 7.61
C PRO A 49 41.31 7.53 8.47
N THR A 50 41.09 7.84 9.75
CA THR A 50 40.54 6.88 10.69
C THR A 50 39.25 6.34 10.09
N PRO A 51 39.06 5.00 10.03
CA PRO A 51 37.87 4.44 9.41
C PRO A 51 36.64 5.02 10.10
N PRO A 52 35.62 5.44 9.33
CA PRO A 52 34.42 6.03 9.91
C PRO A 52 33.80 5.04 10.91
N PRO A 53 33.23 5.54 12.03
CA PRO A 53 32.64 4.68 13.04
C PRO A 53 31.54 3.78 12.43
N PRO A 54 31.39 2.54 12.93
CA PRO A 54 30.38 1.62 12.42
C PRO A 54 28.97 2.23 12.53
N LEU A 55 28.18 2.05 11.46
CA LEU A 55 26.81 2.53 11.37
C LEU A 55 25.94 1.80 12.41
N LYS A 56 25.34 2.56 13.33
CA LYS A 56 24.35 2.03 14.28
C LYS A 56 22.95 2.06 13.66
N LEU A 57 22.27 0.92 13.69
CA LEU A 57 20.85 0.74 13.36
C LEU A 57 19.96 0.94 14.60
N HIS A 58 18.79 1.53 14.41
CA HIS A 58 17.83 1.67 15.52
C HIS A 58 17.01 0.39 15.75
N SER A 59 16.83 -0.42 14.71
CA SER A 59 15.96 -1.59 14.79
C SER A 59 16.51 -2.66 15.74
N GLN A 60 15.57 -3.41 16.31
CA GLN A 60 15.87 -4.43 17.32
C GLN A 60 16.12 -5.80 16.68
N ALA A 61 16.66 -6.75 17.47
CA ALA A 61 16.85 -8.13 17.02
C ALA A 61 15.54 -8.90 16.84
N ASN A 62 14.53 -8.56 17.65
CA ASN A 62 13.20 -9.13 17.55
C ASN A 62 12.37 -8.36 16.53
N HIS A 63 11.38 -9.03 15.95
CA HIS A 63 10.46 -8.39 15.03
C HIS A 63 9.60 -7.34 15.78
N PRO A 64 9.45 -6.12 15.25
CA PRO A 64 8.74 -5.01 15.91
C PRO A 64 7.20 -5.13 15.87
N GLY A 65 6.66 -6.30 15.53
CA GLY A 65 5.24 -6.43 15.14
C GLY A 65 4.90 -5.87 13.76
N LEU A 66 3.61 -5.81 13.44
CA LEU A 66 3.09 -5.42 12.11
C LEU A 66 2.43 -4.03 12.08
N SER A 67 2.65 -3.20 13.10
CA SER A 67 2.02 -1.86 13.19
C SER A 67 2.34 -0.97 11.98
N ALA A 68 3.61 -0.89 11.60
CA ALA A 68 4.04 -0.13 10.41
C ALA A 68 3.43 -0.69 9.12
N TYR A 69 3.34 -2.02 9.00
CA TYR A 69 2.68 -2.68 7.89
C TYR A 69 1.19 -2.30 7.82
N TYR A 70 0.46 -2.36 8.94
CA TYR A 70 -0.97 -2.03 8.97
C TYR A 70 -1.25 -0.58 8.63
N ASN A 71 -0.40 0.36 9.06
CA ASN A 71 -0.51 1.77 8.66
C ASN A 71 -0.32 1.95 7.15
N TRP A 72 0.70 1.31 6.58
CA TRP A 72 0.93 1.31 5.14
C TRP A 72 -0.23 0.65 4.38
N HIS A 73 -0.68 -0.52 4.82
CA HIS A 73 -1.78 -1.27 4.26
C HIS A 73 -3.09 -0.46 4.26
N ALA A 74 -3.41 0.21 5.37
CA ALA A 74 -4.56 1.12 5.49
C ALA A 74 -4.49 2.25 4.45
N THR A 75 -3.29 2.80 4.26
CA THR A 75 -3.05 3.86 3.29
C THR A 75 -3.28 3.34 1.87
N ILE A 76 -2.75 2.18 1.51
CA ILE A 76 -2.94 1.60 0.18
C ILE A 76 -4.40 1.22 -0.07
N THR A 77 -5.09 0.58 0.87
CA THR A 77 -6.51 0.22 0.69
C THR A 77 -7.39 1.46 0.55
N SER A 78 -7.04 2.57 1.21
CA SER A 78 -7.74 3.84 1.10
C SER A 78 -7.71 4.46 -0.29
N LEU A 79 -6.73 4.09 -1.13
CA LEU A 79 -6.64 4.55 -2.52
C LEU A 79 -7.79 4.02 -3.39
N TYR A 80 -8.39 2.89 -3.00
CA TYR A 80 -9.46 2.25 -3.77
C TYR A 80 -10.85 2.63 -3.26
N ARG A 81 -10.98 2.93 -1.97
CA ARG A 81 -12.26 3.23 -1.31
C ARG A 81 -12.05 3.80 0.08
N ILE A 82 -13.09 4.38 0.66
CA ILE A 82 -13.11 4.79 2.06
C ILE A 82 -14.17 4.01 2.82
N TYR A 83 -13.78 3.48 3.98
CA TYR A 83 -14.68 3.06 5.04
C TYR A 83 -14.60 4.06 6.19
N ALA A 84 -15.72 4.71 6.48
CA ALA A 84 -15.87 5.60 7.61
C ALA A 84 -16.85 4.94 8.59
N ILE A 85 -16.27 4.22 9.56
CA ILE A 85 -16.98 3.45 10.58
C ILE A 85 -17.13 4.33 11.84
N PRO A 86 -18.36 4.61 12.31
CA PRO A 86 -18.59 5.35 13.54
C PRO A 86 -17.96 4.65 14.74
N ASN A 87 -17.56 5.41 15.75
CA ASN A 87 -17.17 4.81 17.03
C ASN A 87 -18.42 4.66 17.90
N ARG A 88 -18.50 3.58 18.66
CA ARG A 88 -19.54 3.27 19.62
C ARG A 88 -18.92 3.29 21.01
N ASP A 89 -19.48 4.10 21.89
CA ASP A 89 -19.19 4.06 23.31
C ASP A 89 -19.68 2.73 23.87
N ILE A 90 -18.76 1.93 24.41
CA ILE A 90 -19.09 0.58 24.89
C ILE A 90 -19.92 0.60 26.18
N PHE A 91 -19.88 1.68 26.95
CA PHE A 91 -20.59 1.82 28.22
C PHE A 91 -21.97 2.42 28.03
N THR A 92 -22.07 3.50 27.24
CA THR A 92 -23.34 4.21 27.01
C THR A 92 -24.10 3.70 25.79
N ASN A 93 -23.47 2.89 24.95
CA ASN A 93 -24.03 2.41 23.69
C ASN A 93 -24.36 3.55 22.69
N THR A 94 -23.76 4.72 22.86
CA THR A 94 -23.95 5.87 21.98
C THR A 94 -22.97 5.84 20.81
N PHE A 95 -23.40 6.34 19.65
CA PHE A 95 -22.59 6.38 18.43
C PHE A 95 -22.01 7.78 18.23
N ASN A 96 -20.69 7.85 18.14
CA ASN A 96 -19.97 9.01 17.65
C ASN A 96 -19.97 8.99 16.12
N PRO A 97 -20.54 10.01 15.46
CA PRO A 97 -20.75 10.00 14.02
C PRO A 97 -19.42 9.88 13.28
N ALA A 98 -19.39 9.03 12.25
CA ALA A 98 -18.29 9.02 11.31
C ALA A 98 -18.39 10.23 10.38
N ILE A 99 -17.32 11.02 10.36
CA ILE A 99 -17.16 12.14 9.44
C ILE A 99 -16.41 11.60 8.22
N LEU A 100 -17.05 11.67 7.04
CA LEU A 100 -16.33 11.44 5.80
C LEU A 100 -15.35 12.59 5.57
N PRO A 101 -14.09 12.32 5.17
CA PRO A 101 -13.07 13.35 4.99
C PRO A 101 -13.37 14.35 3.87
N MET A 102 -14.38 14.09 3.04
CA MET A 102 -14.80 14.97 1.94
C MET A 102 -16.30 15.20 1.95
N HIS A 103 -16.72 16.34 1.38
CA HIS A 103 -18.13 16.70 1.23
C HIS A 103 -18.88 15.54 0.56
N PRO A 104 -19.91 14.96 1.19
CA PRO A 104 -20.46 13.66 0.80
C PRO A 104 -21.42 13.76 -0.39
N SER A 105 -21.18 14.64 -1.36
CA SER A 105 -22.00 14.68 -2.57
C SER A 105 -21.47 13.70 -3.60
N SER A 106 -22.38 12.97 -4.26
CA SER A 106 -21.99 12.19 -5.45
C SER A 106 -21.33 13.08 -6.50
N GLU A 107 -20.28 12.57 -7.15
CA GLU A 107 -19.67 13.18 -8.33
C GLU A 107 -20.13 12.47 -9.60
N ARG A 108 -20.03 13.13 -10.76
CA ARG A 108 -20.37 12.49 -12.05
C ARG A 108 -19.28 11.51 -12.46
N GLY A 109 -19.28 10.33 -11.85
CA GLY A 109 -18.46 9.20 -12.24
C GLY A 109 -19.00 8.54 -13.51
N ASN A 110 -18.12 8.17 -14.44
CA ASN A 110 -18.49 7.43 -15.66
C ASN A 110 -18.15 5.94 -15.56
N ILE A 111 -17.62 5.49 -14.42
CA ILE A 111 -17.13 4.12 -14.22
C ILE A 111 -18.09 3.42 -13.26
N ALA A 112 -18.80 2.43 -13.79
CA ALA A 112 -19.72 1.63 -13.02
C ALA A 112 -18.97 0.62 -12.12
N VAL A 113 -19.46 0.46 -10.90
CA VAL A 113 -19.01 -0.54 -9.94
C VAL A 113 -20.21 -1.27 -9.39
N ASN A 114 -20.15 -2.60 -9.36
CA ASN A 114 -21.10 -3.44 -8.67
C ASN A 114 -20.67 -3.59 -7.21
N ILE A 115 -21.53 -3.17 -6.28
CA ILE A 115 -21.28 -3.30 -4.86
C ILE A 115 -22.16 -4.41 -4.30
N THR A 116 -21.53 -5.34 -3.56
CA THR A 116 -22.21 -6.42 -2.85
C THR A 116 -21.94 -6.26 -1.37
N VAL A 117 -23.00 -6.15 -0.58
CA VAL A 117 -22.89 -5.96 0.87
C VAL A 117 -23.67 -7.04 1.58
N ALA A 118 -23.00 -7.83 2.41
CA ALA A 118 -23.63 -8.85 3.23
C ALA A 118 -23.83 -8.36 4.67
N ASN A 119 -24.97 -8.70 5.28
CA ASN A 119 -25.25 -8.41 6.69
C ASN A 119 -25.05 -9.68 7.53
N GLN A 120 -23.92 -9.75 8.24
CA GLN A 120 -23.64 -10.77 9.25
C GLN A 120 -23.54 -10.16 10.66
N THR A 121 -24.17 -9.01 10.87
CA THR A 121 -24.30 -8.39 12.19
C THR A 121 -25.43 -9.05 12.98
N ARG A 122 -25.59 -8.66 14.25
CA ARG A 122 -26.74 -9.05 15.08
C ARG A 122 -28.03 -8.33 14.73
N TYR A 123 -27.98 -7.27 13.90
CA TYR A 123 -29.14 -6.48 13.55
C TYR A 123 -30.03 -7.19 12.53
N GLU A 124 -31.34 -7.20 12.77
CA GLU A 124 -32.33 -7.90 11.92
C GLU A 124 -32.36 -7.33 10.49
N SER A 125 -32.10 -6.04 10.35
CA SER A 125 -32.13 -5.34 9.07
C SER A 125 -31.14 -4.18 9.07
N ILE A 126 -30.45 -3.97 7.96
CA ILE A 126 -29.63 -2.78 7.69
C ILE A 126 -30.28 -1.99 6.56
N GLN A 127 -30.62 -0.73 6.79
CA GLN A 127 -31.14 0.16 5.76
C GLN A 127 -29.99 0.74 4.92
N VAL A 128 -30.20 0.83 3.61
CA VAL A 128 -29.20 1.27 2.64
C VAL A 128 -29.62 2.58 2.00
N TYR A 129 -28.74 3.57 2.03
CA TYR A 129 -28.96 4.90 1.47
C TYR A 129 -27.84 5.26 0.51
N TRP A 130 -28.22 5.86 -0.61
CA TRP A 130 -27.29 6.54 -1.52
C TRP A 130 -27.29 8.04 -1.22
N ILE A 131 -26.13 8.69 -1.21
CA ILE A 131 -26.07 10.14 -1.09
C ILE A 131 -26.13 10.80 -2.46
N ASP A 132 -27.20 11.54 -2.74
CA ASP A 132 -27.38 12.20 -4.02
C ASP A 132 -26.36 13.33 -4.28
N TYR A 133 -26.43 13.93 -5.47
CA TYR A 133 -25.57 15.05 -5.87
C TYR A 133 -25.74 16.32 -5.02
N LYS A 134 -26.81 16.41 -4.23
CA LYS A 134 -27.10 17.53 -3.33
C LYS A 134 -26.71 17.21 -1.88
N GLY A 135 -26.19 16.01 -1.61
CA GLY A 135 -25.85 15.56 -0.26
C GLY A 135 -27.02 14.96 0.53
N ASN A 136 -28.16 14.70 -0.10
CA ASN A 136 -29.32 14.10 0.59
C ASN A 136 -29.26 12.57 0.55
N GLU A 137 -29.68 11.94 1.63
CA GLU A 137 -29.86 10.49 1.69
C GLU A 137 -31.11 10.04 0.94
N ILE A 138 -30.91 9.15 -0.04
CA ILE A 138 -31.97 8.51 -0.82
C ILE A 138 -32.01 7.04 -0.45
N TYR A 139 -33.09 6.61 0.20
CA TYR A 139 -33.31 5.22 0.57
C TYR A 139 -33.34 4.31 -0.68
N LYS A 140 -32.61 3.19 -0.61
CA LYS A 140 -32.51 2.20 -1.70
C LYS A 140 -33.04 0.82 -1.34
N GLY A 141 -33.14 0.50 -0.06
CA GLY A 141 -33.64 -0.80 0.39
C GLY A 141 -33.08 -1.21 1.73
N ASN A 142 -33.20 -2.50 2.03
CA ASN A 142 -32.73 -3.08 3.28
C ASN A 142 -32.03 -4.42 3.06
N ILE A 143 -31.12 -4.76 3.98
CA ILE A 143 -30.38 -6.02 4.02
C ILE A 143 -30.80 -6.77 5.29
N SER A 144 -31.64 -7.79 5.14
CA SER A 144 -32.00 -8.66 6.25
C SER A 144 -30.77 -9.37 6.82
N ARG A 145 -30.84 -9.81 8.08
CA ARG A 145 -29.78 -10.59 8.71
C ARG A 145 -29.48 -11.87 7.92
N GLY A 146 -28.20 -12.12 7.66
CA GLY A 146 -27.72 -13.19 6.77
C GLY A 146 -27.96 -12.94 5.29
N GLY A 147 -28.64 -11.84 4.94
CA GLY A 147 -28.92 -11.44 3.57
C GLY A 147 -27.76 -10.69 2.92
N SER A 148 -27.92 -10.41 1.63
CA SER A 148 -27.00 -9.60 0.85
C SER A 148 -27.76 -8.62 -0.03
N TRP A 149 -27.14 -7.49 -0.32
CA TRP A 149 -27.68 -6.46 -1.20
C TRP A 149 -26.66 -6.14 -2.29
N VAL A 150 -27.15 -6.04 -3.52
CA VAL A 150 -26.34 -5.87 -4.73
C VAL A 150 -26.85 -4.66 -5.49
N GLN A 151 -25.94 -3.78 -5.89
CA GLN A 151 -26.29 -2.58 -6.65
C GLN A 151 -25.16 -2.16 -7.58
N THR A 152 -25.51 -1.83 -8.80
CA THR A 152 -24.60 -1.09 -9.67
C THR A 152 -24.63 0.40 -9.30
N THR A 153 -23.47 0.96 -8.96
CA THR A 153 -23.25 2.37 -8.67
C THR A 153 -22.08 2.90 -9.52
N PHE A 154 -21.61 4.11 -9.24
CA PHE A 154 -20.44 4.70 -9.88
C PHE A 154 -19.38 5.05 -8.85
N ILE A 155 -18.11 5.08 -9.27
CA ILE A 155 -17.03 5.66 -8.48
C ILE A 155 -17.40 7.09 -8.06
N GLY A 156 -17.11 7.41 -6.80
CA GLY A 156 -17.41 8.69 -6.16
C GLY A 156 -18.83 8.80 -5.59
N HIS A 157 -19.68 7.78 -5.75
CA HIS A 157 -21.03 7.78 -5.16
C HIS A 157 -20.99 7.28 -3.70
N PRO A 158 -21.31 8.11 -2.70
CA PRO A 158 -21.29 7.71 -1.29
C PRO A 158 -22.54 6.89 -0.91
N TRP A 159 -22.35 6.00 0.07
CA TRP A 159 -23.37 5.12 0.62
C TRP A 159 -23.35 5.18 2.15
N THR A 160 -24.54 5.20 2.75
CA THR A 160 -24.72 5.04 4.20
C THR A 160 -25.48 3.75 4.49
N PHE A 161 -24.96 2.97 5.45
CA PHE A 161 -25.60 1.77 5.99
C PHE A 161 -26.03 2.05 7.43
N ARG A 162 -27.31 1.91 7.73
CA ARG A 162 -27.92 2.21 9.05
C ARG A 162 -28.58 0.99 9.67
N VAL A 163 -28.63 0.90 10.99
CA VAL A 163 -29.45 -0.10 11.69
C VAL A 163 -30.93 0.16 11.42
N GLY A 164 -31.63 -0.82 10.84
CA GLY A 164 -33.05 -0.72 10.53
C GLY A 164 -33.95 -0.80 11.76
N GLY A 165 -35.16 -0.24 11.64
CA GLY A 165 -36.17 -0.22 12.72
C GLY A 165 -35.97 0.87 13.77
N SER A 166 -34.96 1.71 13.60
CA SER A 166 -34.83 2.98 14.31
C SER A 166 -35.29 4.11 13.40
N ASP A 167 -35.98 5.12 13.93
CA ASP A 167 -36.21 6.41 13.24
C ASP A 167 -34.89 7.22 13.16
N GLY A 168 -33.76 6.56 13.37
CA GLY A 168 -32.52 7.15 13.83
C GLY A 168 -31.78 7.87 12.71
N GLY A 169 -31.51 9.15 12.94
CA GLY A 169 -30.50 9.93 12.23
C GLY A 169 -29.08 9.38 12.46
N GLU A 170 -28.05 10.21 12.43
CA GLU A 170 -26.63 9.79 12.46
C GLU A 170 -26.23 8.74 13.52
N GLU A 171 -26.99 8.64 14.62
CA GLU A 171 -26.79 7.64 15.68
C GLU A 171 -27.02 6.19 15.24
N SER A 172 -27.70 5.96 14.11
CA SER A 172 -27.97 4.61 13.58
C SER A 172 -26.95 4.13 12.55
N VAL A 173 -25.96 4.97 12.19
CA VAL A 173 -24.99 4.65 11.13
C VAL A 173 -24.04 3.55 11.58
N LEU A 174 -23.88 2.52 10.75
CA LEU A 174 -22.88 1.47 10.91
C LEU A 174 -21.64 1.75 10.05
N LEU A 175 -21.86 2.19 8.82
CA LEU A 175 -20.79 2.41 7.86
C LEU A 175 -21.19 3.52 6.88
N LYS A 176 -20.25 4.42 6.61
CA LYS A 176 -20.25 5.23 5.40
C LYS A 176 -19.17 4.70 4.45
N TYR A 177 -19.52 4.54 3.19
CA TYR A 177 -18.67 3.91 2.18
C TYR A 177 -18.65 4.72 0.90
N VAL A 178 -17.46 4.87 0.31
CA VAL A 178 -17.27 5.54 -0.99
C VAL A 178 -16.29 4.73 -1.85
N PRO A 179 -16.69 4.23 -3.03
CA PRO A 179 -15.76 3.63 -3.99
C PRO A 179 -15.00 4.74 -4.73
N PHE A 180 -13.66 4.69 -4.76
CA PHE A 180 -12.84 5.65 -5.51
C PHE A 180 -12.19 5.06 -6.76
N ARG A 181 -11.87 3.77 -6.75
CA ARG A 181 -11.22 3.09 -7.87
C ARG A 181 -11.70 1.65 -7.98
N ILE A 182 -11.55 1.07 -9.17
CA ILE A 182 -11.62 -0.38 -9.32
C ILE A 182 -10.25 -0.90 -8.93
N ALA A 183 -10.19 -1.79 -7.95
CA ALA A 183 -8.95 -2.51 -7.67
C ALA A 183 -8.59 -3.36 -8.89
N PRO A 184 -7.34 -3.36 -9.38
CA PRO A 184 -6.99 -4.20 -10.52
C PRO A 184 -7.25 -5.68 -10.25
N THR A 185 -7.89 -6.33 -11.21
CA THR A 185 -8.13 -7.78 -11.20
C THR A 185 -6.80 -8.52 -11.30
N VAL A 186 -6.53 -9.40 -10.35
CA VAL A 186 -5.41 -10.35 -10.39
C VAL A 186 -5.94 -11.75 -10.14
N LEU A 187 -5.20 -12.78 -10.58
CA LEU A 187 -5.62 -14.16 -10.42
C LEU A 187 -5.79 -14.52 -8.94
N GLY A 188 -6.98 -15.01 -8.56
CA GLY A 188 -7.34 -15.36 -7.19
C GLY A 188 -7.82 -14.18 -6.34
N ALA A 189 -7.85 -12.96 -6.88
CA ALA A 189 -8.47 -11.79 -6.25
C ALA A 189 -9.21 -10.97 -7.31
N GLU A 190 -10.20 -11.59 -7.95
CA GLU A 190 -10.91 -11.01 -9.07
C GLU A 190 -11.86 -9.88 -8.63
N THR A 191 -11.70 -8.72 -9.26
CA THR A 191 -12.43 -7.49 -8.95
C THR A 191 -13.17 -6.92 -10.14
N ALA A 192 -13.25 -7.67 -11.24
CA ALA A 192 -14.06 -7.34 -12.40
C ALA A 192 -14.80 -8.59 -12.87
N THR A 193 -16.08 -8.43 -13.17
CA THR A 193 -16.87 -9.50 -13.78
C THR A 193 -17.05 -9.22 -15.26
N SER A 194 -16.74 -10.21 -16.11
CA SER A 194 -17.12 -10.17 -17.52
C SER A 194 -18.63 -10.39 -17.60
N ARG A 195 -19.39 -9.35 -17.93
CA ARG A 195 -20.85 -9.43 -17.97
C ARG A 195 -21.33 -9.77 -19.37
N GLU A 196 -20.99 -10.96 -19.87
CA GLU A 196 -21.40 -11.42 -21.21
C GLU A 196 -22.94 -11.52 -21.39
N SER A 197 -23.72 -11.63 -20.31
CA SER A 197 -25.14 -11.98 -20.37
C SER A 197 -26.14 -10.80 -20.29
N SER A 198 -25.70 -9.54 -20.19
CA SER A 198 -26.61 -8.43 -19.81
C SER A 198 -26.77 -7.28 -20.81
N GLY A 199 -26.12 -7.33 -21.97
CA GLY A 199 -26.18 -6.25 -22.97
C GLY A 199 -25.48 -4.94 -22.56
N VAL A 200 -24.90 -4.86 -21.35
CA VAL A 200 -23.93 -3.81 -20.99
C VAL A 200 -22.57 -4.24 -21.51
N VAL A 201 -22.05 -3.49 -22.49
CA VAL A 201 -20.76 -3.77 -23.13
C VAL A 201 -19.63 -3.30 -22.20
N GLY A 202 -18.98 -4.24 -21.51
CA GLY A 202 -17.72 -3.99 -20.80
C GLY A 202 -17.64 -4.63 -19.41
N PRO A 203 -16.41 -4.84 -18.90
CA PRO A 203 -16.19 -5.32 -17.54
C PRO A 203 -16.70 -4.29 -16.51
N VAL A 204 -17.41 -4.76 -15.49
CA VAL A 204 -17.86 -3.93 -14.36
C VAL A 204 -17.02 -4.28 -13.14
N GLY A 205 -16.40 -3.26 -12.54
CA GLY A 205 -15.65 -3.44 -11.30
C GLY A 205 -16.57 -3.95 -10.20
N THR A 206 -16.09 -4.82 -9.33
CA THR A 206 -16.86 -5.42 -8.23
C THR A 206 -16.17 -5.11 -6.92
N GLN A 207 -16.92 -4.65 -5.93
CA GLN A 207 -16.47 -4.51 -4.55
C GLN A 207 -17.45 -5.24 -3.64
N SER A 208 -16.94 -6.15 -2.81
CA SER A 208 -17.77 -6.99 -1.96
C SER A 208 -17.23 -6.99 -0.54
N PHE A 209 -18.09 -6.72 0.43
CA PHE A 209 -17.73 -6.75 1.84
C PHE A 209 -18.89 -7.23 2.71
N THR A 210 -18.54 -7.73 3.89
CA THR A 210 -19.47 -8.22 4.89
C THR A 210 -19.41 -7.36 6.13
N LEU A 211 -20.55 -6.85 6.56
CA LEU A 211 -20.70 -6.17 7.84
C LEU A 211 -20.87 -7.22 8.93
N ARG A 212 -20.02 -7.19 9.95
CA ARG A 212 -20.04 -8.08 11.12
C ARG A 212 -20.13 -7.27 12.41
N ASP A 213 -20.55 -7.92 13.48
CA ASP A 213 -20.37 -7.35 14.82
C ASP A 213 -18.87 -7.30 15.16
N VAL A 214 -18.46 -6.29 15.92
CA VAL A 214 -17.10 -6.23 16.45
C VAL A 214 -16.92 -7.35 17.48
N PRO A 215 -15.93 -8.25 17.33
CA PRO A 215 -15.71 -9.33 18.28
C PRO A 215 -15.45 -8.81 19.70
N GLU A 216 -15.95 -9.50 20.72
CA GLU A 216 -15.68 -9.14 22.12
C GLU A 216 -14.17 -9.19 22.40
N GLY A 217 -13.65 -8.19 23.11
CA GLY A 217 -12.22 -8.04 23.39
C GLY A 217 -11.40 -7.42 22.26
N TYR A 218 -11.97 -7.21 21.07
CA TYR A 218 -11.31 -6.52 19.98
C TYR A 218 -11.65 -5.01 20.04
N VAL A 219 -10.74 -4.27 20.67
CA VAL A 219 -10.41 -2.86 20.42
C VAL A 219 -11.19 -1.78 21.16
N THR A 220 -10.41 -0.94 21.86
CA THR A 220 -10.73 0.45 22.14
C THR A 220 -9.80 1.34 21.32
N ARG A 221 -10.28 2.00 20.26
CA ARG A 221 -9.44 2.96 19.49
C ARG A 221 -9.01 4.14 20.39
N ASN A 222 -9.80 4.41 21.42
CA ASN A 222 -9.57 5.31 22.54
C ASN A 222 -10.34 4.76 23.76
N GLU A 223 -9.86 4.97 24.98
CA GLU A 223 -10.46 4.58 26.27
C GLU A 223 -12.01 4.50 26.27
N GLY A 224 -12.60 3.32 25.98
CA GLY A 224 -14.05 3.09 26.00
C GLY A 224 -14.80 3.20 24.66
N TYR A 225 -14.13 3.44 23.54
CA TYR A 225 -14.76 3.52 22.22
C TYR A 225 -14.29 2.40 21.29
N GLY A 226 -15.22 1.55 20.83
CA GLY A 226 -14.99 0.55 19.79
C GLY A 226 -15.62 0.98 18.46
N PRO A 227 -15.30 0.36 17.31
CA PRO A 227 -16.03 0.63 16.08
C PRO A 227 -17.49 0.15 16.17
N ALA A 228 -18.37 0.76 15.37
CA ALA A 228 -19.78 0.39 15.27
C ALA A 228 -19.98 -1.01 14.67
N CYS A 229 -19.16 -1.37 13.69
CA CYS A 229 -19.14 -2.67 13.04
C CYS A 229 -17.72 -3.04 12.59
N TRP A 230 -17.53 -4.31 12.29
CA TRP A 230 -16.36 -4.81 11.57
C TRP A 230 -16.68 -4.96 10.09
N VAL A 231 -15.75 -4.56 9.21
CA VAL A 231 -15.88 -4.75 7.77
C VAL A 231 -14.92 -5.86 7.33
N ASP A 232 -15.49 -6.99 6.95
CA ASP A 232 -14.76 -8.14 6.42
C ASP A 232 -14.73 -8.05 4.89
N ASP A 233 -13.54 -7.90 4.34
CA ASP A 233 -13.33 -7.78 2.90
C ASP A 233 -12.11 -8.59 2.46
N GLU A 234 -12.35 -9.54 1.57
CA GLU A 234 -11.35 -10.51 1.15
C GLU A 234 -10.28 -9.90 0.24
N ILE A 235 -10.60 -8.84 -0.49
CA ILE A 235 -9.75 -8.28 -1.54
C ILE A 235 -8.91 -7.11 -1.00
N LEU A 236 -9.55 -6.25 -0.21
CA LEU A 236 -9.00 -5.04 0.37
C LEU A 236 -9.35 -4.97 1.87
N PRO A 237 -8.91 -5.94 2.68
CA PRO A 237 -9.27 -6.01 4.09
C PRO A 237 -9.02 -4.68 4.80
N GLU A 238 -9.91 -4.31 5.72
CA GLU A 238 -9.54 -3.28 6.70
C GLU A 238 -8.36 -3.84 7.50
N PRO A 239 -7.30 -3.04 7.77
CA PRO A 239 -6.28 -3.45 8.71
C PRO A 239 -6.92 -3.95 10.01
N PRO A 240 -6.42 -5.06 10.57
CA PRO A 240 -7.01 -5.64 11.76
C PRO A 240 -7.02 -4.62 12.88
N LEU A 241 -8.16 -4.54 13.57
CA LEU A 241 -8.27 -3.72 14.76
C LEU A 241 -7.30 -4.29 15.82
N ILE A 242 -6.36 -3.46 16.27
CA ILE A 242 -5.31 -3.84 17.22
C ILE A 242 -5.91 -4.00 18.64
N ASP A 243 -5.77 -5.17 19.24
CA ASP A 243 -6.21 -5.46 20.63
C ASP A 243 -5.49 -4.55 21.64
N THR A 244 -6.26 -3.67 22.29
CA THR A 244 -5.76 -2.69 23.26
C THR A 244 -5.81 -3.18 24.71
N TYR A 245 -6.48 -4.29 25.02
CA TYR A 245 -6.70 -4.71 26.41
C TYR A 245 -5.48 -5.37 27.06
N ASN A 246 -4.40 -5.58 26.32
CA ASN A 246 -3.18 -6.21 26.81
C ASN A 246 -1.97 -5.26 26.90
N ASN A 247 -2.23 -4.01 27.27
CA ASN A 247 -1.19 -3.04 27.62
C ASN A 247 -0.31 -3.45 28.82
N GLY A 248 -0.65 -4.53 29.53
CA GLY A 248 0.05 -4.95 30.75
C GLY A 248 1.37 -5.68 30.52
N GLU A 249 1.46 -6.61 29.56
CA GLU A 249 2.66 -7.44 29.37
C GLU A 249 2.55 -8.37 28.14
N ARG A 250 1.68 -8.06 27.17
CA ARG A 250 1.80 -8.75 25.88
C ARG A 250 3.09 -8.25 25.25
N ASN A 251 4.09 -9.12 25.31
CA ASN A 251 5.10 -9.28 24.29
C ASN A 251 4.51 -8.83 22.94
N LEU A 252 4.85 -7.61 22.50
CA LEU A 252 4.60 -7.07 21.15
C LEU A 252 5.16 -8.00 20.06
N SER A 253 5.85 -9.07 20.45
CA SER A 253 6.32 -10.20 19.64
C SER A 253 5.26 -11.26 19.31
N LEU A 254 3.98 -11.10 19.67
CA LEU A 254 2.92 -12.08 19.37
C LEU A 254 1.97 -11.61 18.25
N PHE A 255 2.49 -10.95 17.22
CA PHE A 255 1.87 -11.21 15.91
C PHE A 255 2.21 -12.67 15.56
N THR A 256 1.24 -13.38 15.04
CA THR A 256 1.42 -14.79 14.66
C THR A 256 2.21 -14.86 13.36
N ILE A 257 2.97 -15.94 13.18
CA ILE A 257 3.59 -16.27 11.89
C ILE A 257 2.54 -16.23 10.77
N HIS A 258 1.30 -16.63 11.08
CA HIS A 258 0.17 -16.59 10.18
C HIS A 258 -0.20 -15.15 9.74
N GLU A 259 -0.28 -14.18 10.65
CA GLU A 259 -0.56 -12.78 10.29
C GLU A 259 0.53 -12.18 9.39
N MET A 260 1.79 -12.50 9.64
CA MET A 260 2.88 -12.10 8.75
C MET A 260 2.76 -12.76 7.37
N GLN A 261 2.40 -14.04 7.30
CA GLN A 261 2.16 -14.72 6.03
C GLN A 261 1.02 -14.06 5.25
N MET A 262 -0.09 -13.72 5.89
CA MET A 262 -1.18 -12.96 5.27
C MET A 262 -0.72 -11.59 4.79
N ALA A 263 0.09 -10.88 5.58
CA ALA A 263 0.64 -9.58 5.21
C ALA A 263 1.56 -9.67 3.98
N LEU A 264 2.38 -10.71 3.90
CA LEU A 264 3.25 -11.01 2.78
C LEU A 264 2.45 -11.36 1.52
N GLU A 265 1.47 -12.24 1.63
CA GLU A 265 0.59 -12.64 0.53
C GLU A 265 -0.19 -11.45 -0.03
N TRP A 266 -0.77 -10.63 0.84
CA TRP A 266 -1.47 -9.42 0.40
C TRP A 266 -0.54 -8.44 -0.32
N SER A 267 0.69 -8.25 0.19
CA SER A 267 1.68 -7.37 -0.46
C SER A 267 2.07 -7.90 -1.84
N CYS A 268 2.19 -9.22 -2.00
CA CYS A 268 2.38 -9.86 -3.31
C CYS A 268 1.19 -9.64 -4.25
N PHE A 269 -0.06 -9.67 -3.75
CA PHE A 269 -1.21 -9.28 -4.58
C PHE A 269 -1.16 -7.81 -4.97
N GLN A 270 -0.76 -6.91 -4.07
CA GLN A 270 -0.61 -5.50 -4.40
C GLN A 270 0.46 -5.27 -5.48
N MET A 271 1.58 -5.99 -5.46
CA MET A 271 2.58 -5.93 -6.54
C MET A 271 2.01 -6.40 -7.88
N GLN A 272 1.18 -7.46 -7.89
CA GLN A 272 0.49 -7.91 -9.10
C GLN A 272 -0.51 -6.86 -9.60
N ARG A 273 -1.22 -6.18 -8.70
CA ARG A 273 -2.17 -5.11 -9.07
C ARG A 273 -1.45 -3.93 -9.73
N GLU A 274 -0.29 -3.56 -9.21
CA GLU A 274 0.56 -2.52 -9.79
C GLU A 274 1.10 -2.92 -11.17
N ASP A 275 1.46 -4.18 -11.37
CA ASP A 275 1.86 -4.70 -12.68
C ASP A 275 0.69 -4.72 -13.68
N ALA A 276 -0.51 -5.13 -13.23
CA ALA A 276 -1.70 -5.10 -14.06
C ALA A 276 -2.11 -3.66 -14.45
N ALA A 277 -1.90 -2.69 -13.57
CA ALA A 277 -2.16 -1.27 -13.85
C ALA A 277 -1.06 -0.62 -14.71
N SER A 278 0.20 -1.00 -14.50
CA SER A 278 1.37 -0.46 -15.20
C SER A 278 2.35 -1.61 -15.52
N PRO A 279 2.18 -2.28 -16.68
CA PRO A 279 2.92 -3.48 -17.04
C PRO A 279 4.44 -3.35 -16.86
N GLY A 280 5.03 -4.30 -16.14
CA GLY A 280 6.45 -4.36 -15.84
C GLY A 280 6.85 -3.71 -14.51
N THR A 281 5.97 -2.90 -13.88
CA THR A 281 6.26 -2.25 -12.60
C THR A 281 6.42 -3.27 -11.47
N GLY A 282 5.47 -4.20 -11.34
CA GLY A 282 5.53 -5.26 -10.32
C GLY A 282 6.67 -6.25 -10.62
N VAL A 283 6.92 -6.58 -11.88
CA VAL A 283 8.06 -7.42 -12.30
C VAL A 283 9.39 -6.79 -11.89
N ALA A 284 9.58 -5.49 -12.15
CA ALA A 284 10.79 -4.76 -11.77
C ALA A 284 10.95 -4.69 -10.25
N ALA A 285 9.85 -4.47 -9.53
CA ALA A 285 9.82 -4.44 -8.07
C ALA A 285 10.21 -5.79 -7.46
N SER A 286 9.61 -6.89 -7.91
CA SER A 286 9.94 -8.25 -7.45
C SER A 286 11.41 -8.60 -7.67
N LYS A 287 11.94 -8.37 -8.89
CA LYS A 287 13.35 -8.67 -9.20
C LYS A 287 14.30 -7.88 -8.30
N ARG A 288 13.99 -6.60 -8.05
CA ARG A 288 14.81 -5.76 -7.19
C ARG A 288 14.74 -6.20 -5.73
N LEU A 289 13.53 -6.45 -5.23
CA LEU A 289 13.29 -6.91 -3.87
C LEU A 289 14.02 -8.23 -3.60
N LEU A 290 13.92 -9.21 -4.49
CA LEU A 290 14.62 -10.50 -4.39
C LEU A 290 16.14 -10.30 -4.24
N LYS A 291 16.73 -9.38 -5.00
CA LYS A 291 18.17 -9.05 -4.87
C LYS A 291 18.51 -8.48 -3.49
N TYR A 292 17.66 -7.62 -2.93
CA TYR A 292 17.88 -7.10 -1.57
C TYR A 292 17.79 -8.20 -0.52
N LEU A 293 16.72 -9.01 -0.55
CA LEU A 293 16.52 -10.11 0.39
C LEU A 293 17.64 -11.16 0.29
N GLN A 294 18.06 -11.51 -0.92
CA GLN A 294 19.17 -12.43 -1.16
C GLN A 294 20.48 -11.91 -0.55
N ASN A 295 20.79 -10.62 -0.71
CA ASN A 295 22.00 -10.03 -0.13
C ASN A 295 21.99 -10.09 1.41
N ILE A 296 20.81 -9.91 2.02
CA ILE A 296 20.66 -10.04 3.49
C ILE A 296 20.88 -11.49 3.93
N CYS A 297 20.31 -12.48 3.22
CA CYS A 297 20.51 -13.89 3.53
C CYS A 297 21.98 -14.33 3.37
N LEU A 298 22.68 -13.81 2.35
CA LEU A 298 24.09 -14.16 2.09
C LEU A 298 25.07 -13.45 3.04
N GLN A 299 24.72 -12.28 3.56
CA GLN A 299 25.58 -11.46 4.43
C GLN A 299 24.76 -10.91 5.62
N PRO A 300 24.30 -11.78 6.53
CA PRO A 300 23.34 -11.43 7.58
C PRO A 300 23.90 -10.50 8.67
N ASP A 301 25.21 -10.47 8.81
CA ASP A 301 25.98 -9.61 9.71
C ASP A 301 26.22 -8.20 9.14
N ASN A 302 26.16 -8.05 7.82
CA ASN A 302 26.48 -6.79 7.15
C ASN A 302 25.30 -5.81 7.18
N THR A 303 25.38 -4.82 8.08
CA THR A 303 24.37 -3.77 8.27
C THR A 303 24.06 -2.97 7.00
N LYS A 304 24.99 -2.90 6.04
CA LYS A 304 24.79 -2.18 4.77
C LYS A 304 23.63 -2.75 3.95
N TYR A 305 23.41 -4.07 3.97
CA TYR A 305 22.28 -4.69 3.24
C TYR A 305 20.98 -4.63 4.02
N ARG A 306 21.06 -4.43 5.34
CA ARG A 306 19.90 -4.33 6.24
C ARG A 306 19.41 -2.90 6.43
N ARG A 307 20.13 -1.91 5.89
CA ARG A 307 19.80 -0.47 5.93
C ARG A 307 19.63 0.08 4.52
N LEU A 308 18.39 0.28 4.11
CA LEU A 308 18.03 0.73 2.78
C LEU A 308 17.71 2.22 2.82
N ARG A 309 18.42 3.03 2.03
CA ARG A 309 18.22 4.48 2.00
C ARG A 309 16.99 4.82 1.17
N VAL A 310 15.97 5.42 1.78
CA VAL A 310 14.71 5.80 1.10
C VAL A 310 14.99 6.82 0.00
N GLY A 311 15.90 7.77 0.22
CA GLY A 311 16.31 8.74 -0.81
C GLY A 311 17.12 8.17 -1.98
N ASN A 312 17.44 6.88 -2.02
CA ASN A 312 18.03 6.26 -3.20
C ASN A 312 16.94 6.07 -4.27
N ARG A 313 17.04 6.81 -5.38
CA ARG A 313 16.03 6.80 -6.44
C ARG A 313 15.63 5.40 -6.94
N ILE A 314 16.60 4.52 -7.16
CA ILE A 314 16.33 3.16 -7.65
C ILE A 314 15.52 2.38 -6.61
N PHE A 315 15.94 2.41 -5.34
CA PHE A 315 15.19 1.77 -4.26
C PHE A 315 13.80 2.38 -4.09
N PHE A 316 13.70 3.71 -4.17
CA PHE A 316 12.44 4.42 -4.04
C PHE A 316 11.42 3.96 -5.08
N GLU A 317 11.75 4.14 -6.36
CA GLU A 317 10.86 3.89 -7.49
C GLU A 317 10.53 2.40 -7.65
N SER A 318 11.46 1.50 -7.37
CA SER A 318 11.25 0.06 -7.60
C SER A 318 10.77 -0.71 -6.37
N VAL A 319 10.95 -0.20 -5.14
CA VAL A 319 10.61 -0.96 -3.93
C VAL A 319 9.79 -0.14 -2.94
N TYR A 320 10.23 1.07 -2.60
CA TYR A 320 9.59 1.84 -1.53
C TYR A 320 8.19 2.36 -1.92
N SER A 321 8.00 2.81 -3.16
CA SER A 321 6.73 3.33 -3.65
C SER A 321 5.81 2.24 -4.25
N THR A 322 6.09 0.97 -4.00
CA THR A 322 5.38 -0.19 -4.58
C THR A 322 4.89 -1.15 -3.49
N GLY A 323 4.11 -2.17 -3.88
CA GLY A 323 3.69 -3.26 -3.01
C GLY A 323 4.85 -3.99 -2.29
N ALA A 324 6.07 -3.88 -2.85
CA ALA A 324 7.28 -4.46 -2.26
C ALA A 324 7.67 -3.82 -0.91
N ARG A 325 7.28 -2.57 -0.65
CA ARG A 325 7.43 -1.95 0.68
C ARG A 325 6.65 -2.71 1.75
N GLY A 326 5.44 -3.18 1.42
CA GLY A 326 4.63 -4.03 2.29
C GLY A 326 5.36 -5.28 2.74
N ILE A 327 6.09 -5.93 1.84
CA ILE A 327 6.92 -7.11 2.16
C ILE A 327 7.99 -6.76 3.19
N LEU A 328 8.69 -5.64 3.01
CA LEU A 328 9.74 -5.21 3.95
C LEU A 328 9.15 -4.87 5.32
N LEU A 329 8.03 -4.15 5.37
CA LEU A 329 7.35 -3.82 6.63
C LEU A 329 6.80 -5.08 7.32
N ALA A 330 6.24 -6.03 6.57
CA ALA A 330 5.78 -7.31 7.08
C ALA A 330 6.94 -8.20 7.56
N LEU A 331 8.12 -8.04 6.99
CA LEU A 331 9.37 -8.62 7.48
C LEU A 331 9.97 -7.79 8.63
N GLY A 332 9.28 -6.81 9.20
CA GLY A 332 9.74 -6.08 10.38
C GLY A 332 10.88 -5.10 10.11
N PHE A 333 10.95 -4.55 8.90
CA PHE A 333 11.74 -3.35 8.66
C PHE A 333 11.05 -2.13 9.26
N GLU A 334 11.82 -1.23 9.84
CA GLU A 334 11.34 -0.01 10.47
C GLU A 334 11.87 1.23 9.74
N GLU A 335 11.03 2.26 9.64
CA GLU A 335 11.42 3.54 9.07
C GLU A 335 12.11 4.41 10.12
N PHE A 336 13.34 4.81 9.84
CA PHE A 336 14.11 5.64 10.74
C PHE A 336 14.99 6.62 9.97
N MET A 337 14.77 7.93 10.17
CA MET A 337 15.62 9.00 9.64
C MET A 337 15.92 8.91 8.12
N GLY A 338 14.91 8.55 7.31
CA GLY A 338 15.06 8.39 5.86
C GLY A 338 15.71 7.08 5.41
N PHE A 339 15.77 6.10 6.31
CA PHE A 339 16.16 4.72 6.03
C PHE A 339 15.05 3.76 6.40
N LEU A 340 15.09 2.60 5.77
CA LEU A 340 14.30 1.43 6.13
C LEU A 340 15.29 0.36 6.62
N GLU A 341 15.20 0.00 7.90
CA GLU A 341 16.24 -0.76 8.61
C GLU A 341 15.69 -2.06 9.23
N CYS A 342 16.49 -3.13 9.28
CA CYS A 342 16.10 -4.41 9.89
C CYS A 342 17.19 -5.02 10.78
N GLY A 343 16.82 -5.41 12.00
CA GLY A 343 17.72 -6.10 12.93
C GLY A 343 18.66 -5.19 13.71
N PRO A 344 19.46 -5.75 14.63
CA PRO A 344 20.29 -4.98 15.53
C PRO A 344 21.44 -4.27 14.80
N SER A 345 21.89 -3.15 15.39
CA SER A 345 23.11 -2.42 14.99
C SER A 345 24.33 -3.32 14.83
N GLU A 346 24.50 -4.27 15.75
CA GLU A 346 25.67 -5.13 15.85
C GLU A 346 25.22 -6.59 15.86
N GLY A 347 26.00 -7.45 15.21
CA GLY A 347 25.71 -8.88 15.08
C GLY A 347 24.84 -9.24 13.87
N ALA A 348 24.71 -10.54 13.65
CA ALA A 348 23.89 -11.10 12.59
C ALA A 348 22.41 -11.15 12.98
N LEU A 349 21.53 -11.14 11.97
CA LEU A 349 20.14 -11.54 12.18
C LEU A 349 20.08 -12.96 12.76
N ASN A 350 19.14 -13.20 13.68
CA ASN A 350 18.91 -14.53 14.21
C ASN A 350 18.37 -15.47 13.12
N TYR A 351 18.51 -16.78 13.34
CA TYR A 351 18.11 -17.81 12.37
C TYR A 351 16.63 -17.70 11.97
N GLU A 352 15.75 -17.39 12.93
CA GLU A 352 14.32 -17.27 12.67
C GLU A 352 14.01 -16.12 11.71
N ARG A 353 14.66 -14.97 11.86
CA ARG A 353 14.53 -13.82 10.94
C ARG A 353 15.03 -14.16 9.54
N LEU A 354 16.14 -14.89 9.43
CA LEU A 354 16.66 -15.34 8.13
C LEU A 354 15.72 -16.33 7.45
N ARG A 355 15.11 -17.24 8.23
CA ARG A 355 14.08 -18.14 7.74
C ARG A 355 12.86 -17.37 7.20
N GLN A 356 12.35 -16.40 7.95
CA GLN A 356 11.23 -15.56 7.51
C GLN A 356 11.54 -14.81 6.20
N ILE A 357 12.75 -14.25 6.08
CA ILE A 357 13.21 -13.60 4.85
C ILE A 357 13.27 -14.60 3.69
N SER A 358 13.81 -15.80 3.92
CA SER A 358 13.86 -16.86 2.91
C SER A 358 12.47 -17.30 2.45
N ASP A 359 11.52 -17.46 3.37
CA ASP A 359 10.14 -17.82 3.05
C ASP A 359 9.46 -16.71 2.22
N ALA A 360 9.70 -15.45 2.57
CA ALA A 360 9.24 -14.31 1.78
C ALA A 360 9.85 -14.27 0.38
N MET A 361 11.15 -14.60 0.22
CA MET A 361 11.77 -14.71 -1.10
C MET A 361 11.07 -15.74 -1.98
N MET A 362 10.68 -16.89 -1.43
CA MET A 362 9.95 -17.91 -2.17
C MET A 362 8.57 -17.42 -2.63
N MET A 363 7.86 -16.66 -1.79
CA MET A 363 6.58 -16.04 -2.15
C MET A 363 6.76 -14.99 -3.26
N VAL A 364 7.74 -14.10 -3.13
CA VAL A 364 8.03 -13.07 -4.14
C VAL A 364 8.47 -13.68 -5.48
N ASP A 365 9.27 -14.75 -5.46
CA ASP A 365 9.67 -15.48 -6.68
C ASP A 365 8.48 -16.15 -7.36
N LYS A 366 7.58 -16.78 -6.59
CA LYS A 366 6.33 -17.35 -7.11
C LYS A 366 5.48 -16.25 -7.75
N THR A 367 5.31 -15.11 -7.08
CA THR A 367 4.56 -13.97 -7.61
C THR A 367 5.21 -13.39 -8.87
N LEU A 368 6.54 -13.31 -8.91
CA LEU A 368 7.27 -12.88 -10.11
C LEU A 368 7.00 -13.80 -11.30
N LYS A 369 7.03 -15.12 -11.11
CA LYS A 369 6.71 -16.09 -12.16
C LYS A 369 5.29 -15.90 -12.68
N LEU A 370 4.32 -15.73 -11.79
CA LEU A 370 2.93 -15.45 -12.19
C LEU A 370 2.79 -14.19 -13.04
N MET A 371 3.49 -13.10 -12.70
CA MET A 371 3.44 -11.85 -13.50
C MET A 371 4.17 -11.97 -14.84
N VAL A 372 5.22 -12.80 -14.93
CA VAL A 372 5.96 -13.01 -16.19
C VAL A 372 5.22 -13.96 -17.14
N GLU A 373 4.51 -14.95 -16.60
CA GLU A 373 3.83 -15.99 -17.39
C GLU A 373 2.42 -15.58 -17.82
N ASN A 374 1.72 -14.76 -17.04
CA ASN A 374 0.35 -14.34 -17.38
C ASN A 374 0.34 -13.04 -18.17
N GLU A 375 -0.50 -12.99 -19.20
CA GLU A 375 -0.83 -11.73 -19.85
C GLU A 375 -1.58 -10.83 -18.85
N ALA A 376 -1.23 -9.54 -18.84
CA ALA A 376 -1.87 -8.58 -17.94
C ALA A 376 -3.38 -8.56 -18.19
N VAL A 377 -4.17 -8.74 -17.12
CA VAL A 377 -5.63 -8.58 -17.20
C VAL A 377 -5.94 -7.11 -17.43
N VAL A 378 -6.37 -6.79 -18.65
CA VAL A 378 -6.70 -5.42 -19.06
C VAL A 378 -7.85 -4.90 -18.20
N GLN A 379 -7.59 -3.79 -17.49
CA GLN A 379 -8.61 -3.10 -16.72
C GLN A 379 -9.58 -2.32 -17.63
N PRO A 380 -10.84 -2.12 -17.21
CA PRO A 380 -11.75 -1.23 -17.94
C PRO A 380 -11.11 0.16 -18.13
N GLU A 381 -11.32 0.79 -19.29
CA GLU A 381 -10.80 2.14 -19.53
C GLU A 381 -11.33 3.13 -18.46
N GLY A 382 -10.43 3.94 -17.90
CA GLY A 382 -10.74 4.90 -16.82
C GLY A 382 -10.81 4.33 -15.40
N SER A 383 -10.75 3.01 -15.23
CA SER A 383 -10.75 2.32 -13.93
C SER A 383 -9.66 2.76 -12.94
N ASP A 384 -8.57 3.33 -13.47
CA ASP A 384 -7.42 3.84 -12.73
C ASP A 384 -7.73 5.06 -11.84
N GLY A 385 -8.90 5.69 -12.03
CA GLY A 385 -9.31 6.89 -11.31
C GLY A 385 -8.57 8.16 -11.73
N TYR A 386 -7.71 8.10 -12.77
CA TYR A 386 -7.01 9.26 -13.33
C TYR A 386 -7.80 9.94 -14.47
N GLY A 387 -8.91 9.33 -14.92
CA GLY A 387 -9.90 9.96 -15.79
C GLY A 387 -10.64 11.14 -15.15
N ARG A 388 -11.55 11.79 -15.89
CA ARG A 388 -12.32 13.03 -15.55
C ARG A 388 -13.05 13.06 -14.18
N ALA A 389 -13.00 12.00 -13.37
CA ALA A 389 -13.61 11.89 -12.04
C ALA A 389 -12.70 12.41 -10.89
N GLY A 390 -11.99 13.53 -11.10
CA GLY A 390 -11.70 14.45 -9.99
C GLY A 390 -10.43 14.27 -9.14
N PHE A 391 -9.61 13.23 -9.29
CA PHE A 391 -8.42 13.06 -8.42
C PHE A 391 -7.06 12.92 -9.13
N GLY A 392 -6.99 13.22 -10.43
CA GLY A 392 -5.73 13.21 -11.19
C GLY A 392 -4.61 14.10 -10.59
N TYR A 393 -4.93 15.00 -9.65
CA TYR A 393 -3.95 15.79 -8.91
C TYR A 393 -3.52 15.19 -7.56
N ALA A 394 -4.32 14.29 -6.95
CA ALA A 394 -3.96 13.70 -5.65
C ALA A 394 -2.92 12.57 -5.79
N GLY A 395 -2.86 11.89 -6.94
CA GLY A 395 -1.78 10.92 -7.23
C GLY A 395 -0.38 11.55 -7.41
N GLN A 396 -0.30 12.88 -7.52
CA GLN A 396 0.96 13.64 -7.47
C GLN A 396 1.27 14.20 -6.08
N LEU A 397 0.41 13.99 -5.08
CA LEU A 397 0.78 14.24 -3.68
C LEU A 397 1.75 13.13 -3.28
N ASN A 398 3.03 13.48 -3.22
CA ASN A 398 4.15 12.65 -2.76
C ASN A 398 3.72 11.60 -1.72
N ILE A 399 3.57 10.35 -2.16
CA ILE A 399 3.72 9.15 -1.33
C ILE A 399 5.19 8.77 -1.35
#